data_AF-A0A1I7KN44-F1
#
_entry.id   AF-A0A1I7KN44-F1
#
_cell.length_a   1.000
_cell.length_b   1.000
_cell.length_c   1.000
_cell.angle_alpha   90.00
_cell.angle_beta   90.00
_cell.angle_gamma   90.00
#
_symmetry.space_group_name_H-M   'P 1'
#
loop_
_entity.id
_entity.type
_entity.pdbx_description
1 polymer ?
#
loop_
_entity_poly.entity_id
_entity_poly.type
_entity_poly.pdbx_seq_one_letter_code
_entity_poly.pdbx_strand_id
1 'polypeptide(L)'
;MTDLLLPPPLHSAPRFRDVEPQTPFFHDCDFYHTTTLPSGEVVRGQWDLRDNVQAYLGGVEFAGKSVLEIGPASGFLSYHMEHRGARVTAIEPSLERLWDCVPMPGIDFDAWHQAFFASIQRVRNSFWYLHRQYGSSVRVVETDPETLPVEVGEFDVGVFASVLLHCRSPFSVLEGCLAQVRETVIVTDLHDSAMDGQPVCRLLPDVRHKQIDTWWALSPDFVVQALGVLGFGNARVTTHHQKRDIDGQMIPLFTVVATRNVPMPPPRKVTVRNEASAAPKPQPAMPSPVSLARSVITQRPLPPAPPAQLQLQPQPGPGSPDPLRGLLAATWDGLLGVPQRLGRPSGWWGHVPFGNLSQPHD
;
A
#
# COMPACT_ATOMS: atom_id res chain seq x y z
N MET A 1 -0.27 4.84 -31.35
CA MET A 1 -0.46 3.41 -31.02
C MET A 1 0.54 3.12 -29.93
N THR A 2 0.07 3.08 -28.69
CA THR A 2 0.88 2.85 -27.50
C THR A 2 1.31 1.38 -27.53
N ASP A 3 2.62 1.14 -27.60
CA ASP A 3 3.17 -0.21 -27.46
C ASP A 3 2.81 -0.73 -26.06
N LEU A 4 1.77 -1.55 -26.01
CA LEU A 4 1.49 -2.44 -24.90
C LEU A 4 2.66 -3.41 -24.82
N LEU A 5 3.60 -3.13 -23.90
CA LEU A 5 4.70 -4.02 -23.55
C LEU A 5 4.13 -5.39 -23.18
N LEU A 6 4.16 -6.32 -24.12
CA LEU A 6 3.88 -7.73 -23.86
C LEU A 6 4.90 -8.25 -22.81
N PRO A 7 4.47 -9.11 -21.87
CA PRO A 7 5.39 -9.71 -20.92
C PRO A 7 6.46 -10.52 -21.69
N PRO A 8 7.76 -10.35 -21.38
CA PRO A 8 8.81 -11.02 -22.15
C PRO A 8 8.80 -12.55 -21.98
N PRO A 9 9.34 -13.30 -22.96
CA PRO A 9 9.21 -14.75 -23.05
C PRO A 9 9.91 -15.54 -21.92
N LEU A 10 9.38 -16.75 -21.68
CA LEU A 10 9.64 -17.71 -20.60
C LEU A 10 11.07 -18.27 -20.47
N HIS A 11 12.04 -17.81 -21.26
CA HIS A 11 13.46 -18.20 -21.14
C HIS A 11 14.37 -17.04 -20.71
N SER A 12 13.79 -15.99 -20.15
CA SER A 12 14.57 -14.93 -19.51
C SER A 12 15.23 -15.48 -18.23
N ALA A 13 16.49 -15.10 -17.95
CA ALA A 13 17.12 -15.33 -16.65
C ALA A 13 16.21 -14.82 -15.51
N PRO A 14 16.34 -15.35 -14.28
CA PRO A 14 15.55 -14.89 -13.14
C PRO A 14 15.58 -13.37 -13.06
N ARG A 15 14.40 -12.73 -13.00
CA ARG A 15 14.29 -11.26 -12.88
C ARG A 15 14.46 -10.81 -11.44
N PHE A 16 15.53 -11.27 -10.82
CA PHE A 16 15.97 -10.69 -9.57
C PHE A 16 17.47 -10.40 -9.65
N ARG A 17 17.89 -9.39 -8.91
CA ARG A 17 19.28 -8.98 -8.80
C ARG A 17 19.62 -8.81 -7.33
N ASP A 18 20.65 -9.49 -6.87
CA ASP A 18 21.28 -9.16 -5.60
C ASP A 18 21.89 -7.75 -5.70
N VAL A 19 21.49 -6.88 -4.78
CA VAL A 19 21.97 -5.50 -4.75
C VAL A 19 23.21 -5.45 -3.86
N GLU A 20 24.34 -5.12 -4.49
CA GLU A 20 25.60 -4.96 -3.76
C GLU A 20 25.52 -3.78 -2.78
N PRO A 21 26.12 -3.90 -1.59
CA PRO A 21 26.17 -2.80 -0.64
C PRO A 21 26.79 -1.53 -1.20
N GLN A 22 26.14 -0.41 -0.95
CA GLN A 22 26.60 0.92 -1.35
C GLN A 22 27.21 1.67 -0.16
N THR A 23 27.99 2.72 -0.43
CA THR A 23 28.71 3.48 0.61
C THR A 23 28.38 4.98 0.65
N PRO A 24 27.09 5.38 0.64
CA PRO A 24 26.72 6.79 0.60
C PRO A 24 27.23 7.59 1.81
N PHE A 25 27.38 8.91 1.63
CA PHE A 25 27.64 9.81 2.74
C PHE A 25 26.35 10.18 3.46
N PHE A 26 26.47 10.64 4.71
CA PHE A 26 25.31 11.02 5.52
C PHE A 26 24.44 12.12 4.84
N HIS A 27 25.06 13.10 4.18
CA HIS A 27 24.33 14.18 3.50
C HIS A 27 23.57 13.71 2.24
N ASP A 28 23.85 12.51 1.73
CA ASP A 28 23.14 11.89 0.62
C ASP A 28 21.87 11.13 1.08
N CYS A 29 21.59 11.13 2.38
CA CYS A 29 20.56 10.31 3.00
C CYS A 29 19.34 11.13 3.44
N ASP A 30 18.15 10.57 3.25
CA ASP A 30 16.92 10.99 3.92
C ASP A 30 16.40 9.81 4.74
N PHE A 31 16.24 9.99 6.05
CA PHE A 31 15.85 8.90 6.96
C PHE A 31 14.33 8.84 7.09
N TYR A 32 13.75 7.68 6.79
CA TYR A 32 12.33 7.41 6.95
C TYR A 32 11.98 7.07 8.40
N HIS A 33 12.82 6.27 9.06
CA HIS A 33 12.67 5.92 10.47
C HIS A 33 13.72 6.59 11.34
N THR A 34 13.31 7.10 12.51
CA THR A 34 14.22 7.54 13.56
C THR A 34 14.98 6.34 14.12
N THR A 35 16.29 6.46 14.24
CA THR A 35 17.16 5.39 14.76
C THR A 35 18.25 5.94 15.67
N THR A 36 18.84 5.05 16.47
CA THR A 36 20.02 5.34 17.29
C THR A 36 21.23 4.64 16.66
N LEU A 37 22.26 5.40 16.32
CA LEU A 37 23.51 4.86 15.78
C LEU A 37 24.31 4.15 16.88
N PRO A 38 25.29 3.29 16.52
CA PRO A 38 26.17 2.64 17.51
C PRO A 38 26.94 3.63 18.40
N SER A 39 27.18 4.85 17.92
CA SER A 39 27.77 5.95 18.70
C SER A 39 26.86 6.48 19.82
N GLY A 40 25.58 6.10 19.83
CA GLY A 40 24.54 6.67 20.70
C GLY A 40 23.84 7.89 20.13
N GLU A 41 24.29 8.41 18.98
CA GLU A 41 23.65 9.53 18.30
C GLU A 41 22.26 9.13 17.76
N VAL A 42 21.27 10.02 17.94
CA VAL A 42 19.93 9.84 17.38
C VAL A 42 19.83 10.54 16.03
N VAL A 43 19.54 9.76 15.00
CA VAL A 43 19.21 10.27 13.67
C VAL A 43 17.69 10.28 13.53
N ARG A 44 17.12 11.46 13.32
CA ARG A 44 15.66 11.63 13.20
C ARG A 44 15.19 11.31 11.80
N GLY A 45 14.14 10.51 11.70
CA GLY A 45 13.38 10.26 10.49
C GLY A 45 11.95 10.78 10.61
N GLN A 46 11.08 10.32 9.71
CA GLN A 46 9.67 10.70 9.66
C GLN A 46 8.81 9.92 10.67
N TRP A 47 9.18 8.68 10.97
CA TRP A 47 8.50 7.79 11.91
C TRP A 47 9.45 7.32 13.00
N ASP A 48 9.04 7.41 14.25
CA ASP A 48 9.80 6.85 15.37
C ASP A 48 9.08 5.62 15.91
N LEU A 49 9.61 4.44 15.54
CA LEU A 49 9.05 3.16 15.95
C LEU A 49 9.73 2.61 17.22
N ARG A 50 10.78 3.26 17.73
CA ARG A 50 11.68 2.68 18.74
C ARG A 50 10.94 2.29 20.02
N ASP A 51 10.01 3.12 20.46
CA ASP A 51 9.26 2.91 21.70
C ASP A 51 8.27 1.74 21.62
N ASN A 52 7.83 1.36 20.41
CA ASN A 52 6.76 0.39 20.24
C ASN A 52 6.96 -0.58 19.05
N VAL A 53 8.22 -0.86 18.71
CA VAL A 53 8.60 -1.79 17.63
C VAL A 53 8.11 -3.21 17.88
N GLN A 54 7.99 -3.64 19.15
CA GLN A 54 7.46 -4.96 19.49
C GLN A 54 5.99 -5.11 19.08
N ALA A 55 5.16 -4.10 19.29
CA ALA A 55 3.77 -4.14 18.82
C ALA A 55 3.72 -4.08 17.29
N TYR A 56 4.57 -3.28 16.66
CA TYR A 56 4.68 -3.17 15.21
C TYR A 56 5.05 -4.50 14.53
N LEU A 57 5.92 -5.30 15.14
CA LEU A 57 6.32 -6.63 14.68
C LEU A 57 5.49 -7.75 15.33
N GLY A 58 4.41 -7.40 16.02
CA GLY A 58 3.46 -8.35 16.61
C GLY A 58 4.07 -9.27 17.68
N GLY A 59 5.19 -8.92 18.29
CA GLY A 59 5.87 -9.72 19.31
C GLY A 59 6.40 -11.06 18.80
N VAL A 60 6.71 -11.17 17.50
CA VAL A 60 7.31 -12.37 16.92
C VAL A 60 8.79 -12.44 17.27
N GLU A 61 9.25 -13.64 17.64
CA GLU A 61 10.66 -13.93 17.89
C GLU A 61 11.41 -14.22 16.58
N PHE A 62 12.59 -13.63 16.44
CA PHE A 62 13.37 -13.66 15.19
C PHE A 62 14.63 -14.52 15.26
N ALA A 63 15.04 -14.96 16.46
CA ALA A 63 16.28 -15.69 16.66
C ALA A 63 16.31 -16.98 15.82
N GLY A 64 17.30 -17.08 14.91
CA GLY A 64 17.49 -18.23 14.04
C GLY A 64 16.50 -18.34 12.88
N LYS A 65 15.65 -17.33 12.64
CA LYS A 65 14.64 -17.34 11.57
C LYS A 65 15.15 -16.68 10.29
N SER A 66 14.78 -17.20 9.12
CA SER A 66 14.89 -16.45 7.87
C SER A 66 13.66 -15.55 7.67
N VAL A 67 13.89 -14.28 7.33
CA VAL A 67 12.84 -13.27 7.17
C VAL A 67 12.83 -12.72 5.76
N LEU A 68 11.65 -12.69 5.14
CA LEU A 68 11.36 -11.92 3.92
C LEU A 68 10.71 -10.60 4.33
N GLU A 69 11.36 -9.48 4.05
CA GLU A 69 10.81 -8.14 4.30
C GLU A 69 10.51 -7.44 2.98
N ILE A 70 9.33 -6.85 2.84
CA ILE A 70 8.93 -6.12 1.63
C ILE A 70 8.98 -4.61 1.90
N GLY A 71 9.83 -3.89 1.16
CA GLY A 71 9.96 -2.44 1.26
C GLY A 71 10.64 -1.96 2.57
N PRO A 72 11.96 -2.18 2.75
CA PRO A 72 12.68 -1.84 3.98
C PRO A 72 12.80 -0.34 4.27
N ALA A 73 12.55 0.55 3.29
CA ALA A 73 12.80 1.99 3.39
C ALA A 73 14.25 2.26 3.89
N SER A 74 14.42 2.95 5.02
CA SER A 74 15.74 3.17 5.65
C SER A 74 16.33 1.95 6.38
N GLY A 75 15.60 0.84 6.48
CA GLY A 75 16.10 -0.42 7.05
C GLY A 75 15.95 -0.58 8.57
N PHE A 76 15.25 0.32 9.27
CA PHE A 76 15.08 0.23 10.73
C PHE A 76 14.56 -1.14 11.18
N LEU A 77 13.50 -1.65 10.55
CA LEU A 77 12.94 -2.96 10.87
C LEU A 77 13.90 -4.09 10.46
N SER A 78 14.53 -3.98 9.29
CA SER A 78 15.56 -4.92 8.82
C SER A 78 16.65 -5.14 9.86
N TYR A 79 17.28 -4.05 10.33
CA TYR A 79 18.37 -4.11 11.30
C TYR A 79 17.88 -4.50 12.68
N HIS A 80 16.65 -4.11 13.06
CA HIS A 80 16.05 -4.57 14.31
C HIS A 80 15.90 -6.10 14.32
N MET A 81 15.35 -6.68 13.24
CA MET A 81 15.17 -8.13 13.14
C MET A 81 16.51 -8.87 13.08
N GLU A 82 17.49 -8.35 12.32
CA GLU A 82 18.85 -8.90 12.28
C GLU A 82 19.51 -8.89 13.67
N HIS A 83 19.41 -7.77 14.40
CA HIS A 83 19.93 -7.67 15.77
C HIS A 83 19.25 -8.64 16.75
N ARG A 84 18.02 -9.06 16.44
CA ARG A 84 17.29 -10.12 17.17
C ARG A 84 17.61 -11.53 16.67
N GLY A 85 18.61 -11.69 15.81
CA GLY A 85 19.14 -12.97 15.37
C GLY A 85 18.48 -13.55 14.11
N ALA A 86 17.70 -12.77 13.36
CA ALA A 86 17.19 -13.20 12.06
C ALA A 86 18.23 -13.07 10.95
N ARG A 87 18.10 -13.91 9.92
CA ARG A 87 18.69 -13.70 8.61
C ARG A 87 17.67 -13.03 7.70
N VAL A 88 17.85 -11.74 7.42
CA VAL A 88 16.87 -10.92 6.70
C VAL A 88 17.22 -10.81 5.22
N THR A 89 16.23 -11.03 4.35
CA THR A 89 16.25 -10.66 2.93
C THR A 89 15.17 -9.62 2.68
N ALA A 90 15.57 -8.42 2.28
CA ALA A 90 14.67 -7.33 1.96
C ALA A 90 14.45 -7.26 0.44
N ILE A 91 13.19 -7.12 0.02
CA ILE A 91 12.77 -6.95 -1.37
C ILE A 91 12.49 -5.48 -1.65
N GLU A 92 13.09 -4.98 -2.72
CA GLU A 92 12.81 -3.69 -3.31
C GLU A 92 12.49 -3.88 -4.81
N PRO A 93 11.46 -3.25 -5.37
CA PRO A 93 11.32 -3.14 -6.82
C PRO A 93 12.50 -2.38 -7.45
N SER A 94 12.72 -2.48 -8.77
CA SER A 94 13.66 -1.57 -9.43
C SER A 94 13.17 -0.13 -9.32
N LEU A 95 14.06 0.88 -9.28
CA LEU A 95 13.66 2.29 -9.19
C LEU A 95 12.69 2.71 -10.31
N GLU A 96 12.86 2.15 -11.50
CA GLU A 96 11.99 2.41 -12.67
C GLU A 96 10.56 1.89 -12.49
N ARG A 97 10.39 0.86 -11.66
CA ARG A 97 9.10 0.23 -11.36
C ARG A 97 8.65 0.51 -9.93
N LEU A 98 9.42 1.30 -9.21
CA LEU A 98 9.17 1.63 -7.83
C LEU A 98 8.02 2.62 -7.80
N TRP A 99 6.98 2.23 -7.07
CA TRP A 99 5.73 2.97 -6.90
C TRP A 99 4.77 2.85 -8.09
N ASP A 100 3.77 1.99 -7.94
CA ASP A 100 2.69 1.88 -8.92
C ASP A 100 1.69 3.01 -8.71
N CYS A 101 1.87 4.12 -9.42
CA CYS A 101 1.04 5.31 -9.22
C CYS A 101 -0.41 5.12 -9.72
N VAL A 102 -1.34 5.81 -9.07
CA VAL A 102 -2.73 5.88 -9.52
C VAL A 102 -2.77 6.62 -10.85
N PRO A 103 -3.35 6.04 -11.92
CA PRO A 103 -3.35 6.62 -13.27
C PRO A 103 -4.39 7.74 -13.41
N MET A 104 -4.26 8.78 -12.57
CA MET A 104 -5.16 9.92 -12.50
C MET A 104 -4.93 10.87 -13.68
N PRO A 105 -5.97 11.21 -14.47
CA PRO A 105 -5.84 12.19 -15.56
C PRO A 105 -5.42 13.57 -15.06
N GLY A 106 -4.62 14.29 -15.86
CA GLY A 106 -4.18 15.65 -15.56
C GLY A 106 -3.03 15.73 -14.55
N ILE A 107 -2.38 14.61 -14.26
CA ILE A 107 -1.12 14.54 -13.53
C ILE A 107 0.04 14.42 -14.53
N ASP A 108 1.08 15.23 -14.31
CA ASP A 108 2.35 15.11 -15.02
C ASP A 108 3.19 14.03 -14.31
N PHE A 109 3.03 12.78 -14.76
CA PHE A 109 3.74 11.65 -14.18
C PHE A 109 5.24 11.70 -14.45
N ASP A 110 5.69 12.30 -15.56
CA ASP A 110 7.13 12.39 -15.85
C ASP A 110 7.81 13.34 -14.86
N ALA A 111 7.22 14.51 -14.61
CA ALA A 111 7.70 15.43 -13.60
C ALA A 111 7.62 14.83 -12.18
N TRP A 112 6.53 14.12 -11.87
CA TRP A 112 6.38 13.45 -10.59
C TRP A 112 7.44 12.36 -10.39
N HIS A 113 7.65 11.48 -11.38
CA HIS A 113 8.65 10.41 -11.32
C HIS A 113 10.07 10.96 -11.15
N GLN A 114 10.45 12.01 -11.87
CA GLN A 114 11.79 12.61 -11.74
C GLN A 114 12.06 13.08 -10.31
N ALA A 115 11.09 13.75 -9.70
CA ALA A 115 11.26 14.30 -8.37
C ALA A 115 11.04 13.25 -7.26
N PHE A 116 10.19 12.25 -7.50
CA PHE A 116 10.08 11.06 -6.64
C PHE A 116 11.40 10.27 -6.64
N PHE A 117 11.97 10.01 -7.81
CA PHE A 117 13.24 9.30 -7.99
C PHE A 117 14.37 9.93 -7.15
N ALA A 118 14.49 11.26 -7.19
CA ALA A 118 15.48 11.97 -6.39
C ALA A 118 15.28 11.76 -4.88
N SER A 119 14.03 11.78 -4.39
CA SER A 119 13.72 11.58 -2.98
C SER A 119 13.91 10.12 -2.53
N ILE A 120 13.37 9.16 -3.28
CA ILE A 120 13.43 7.73 -2.93
C ILE A 120 14.87 7.19 -2.98
N GLN A 121 15.71 7.72 -3.88
CA GLN A 121 17.14 7.40 -3.91
C GLN A 121 17.84 7.81 -2.59
N ARG A 122 17.49 8.97 -2.02
CA ARG A 122 18.05 9.40 -0.73
C ARG A 122 17.58 8.53 0.44
N VAL A 123 16.36 8.01 0.38
CA VAL A 123 15.89 7.00 1.36
C VAL A 123 16.65 5.69 1.20
N ARG A 124 16.85 5.19 -0.01
CA ARG A 124 17.69 3.99 -0.25
C ARG A 124 19.14 4.20 0.18
N ASN A 125 19.68 5.41 0.00
CA ASN A 125 21.00 5.74 0.52
C ASN A 125 21.04 5.63 2.05
N SER A 126 19.99 6.05 2.75
CA SER A 126 19.92 5.94 4.21
C SER A 126 19.95 4.48 4.69
N PHE A 127 19.34 3.54 3.95
CA PHE A 127 19.49 2.10 4.19
C PHE A 127 20.97 1.72 4.15
N TRP A 128 21.65 1.96 3.03
CA TRP A 128 23.06 1.55 2.89
C TRP A 128 24.01 2.26 3.86
N TYR A 129 23.72 3.51 4.21
CA TYR A 129 24.42 4.21 5.26
C TYR A 129 24.31 3.44 6.59
N LEU A 130 23.09 3.10 7.02
CA LEU A 130 22.84 2.37 8.27
C LEU A 130 23.35 0.93 8.22
N HIS A 131 23.23 0.24 7.08
CA HIS A 131 23.80 -1.08 6.81
C HIS A 131 25.29 -1.10 7.20
N ARG A 132 26.05 -0.11 6.72
CA ARG A 132 27.46 0.06 7.08
C ARG A 132 27.67 0.43 8.54
N GLN A 133 26.87 1.35 9.10
CA GLN A 133 27.01 1.74 10.52
C GLN A 133 26.84 0.55 11.46
N TYR A 134 25.87 -0.33 11.17
CA TYR A 134 25.57 -1.49 12.00
C TYR A 134 26.43 -2.73 11.68
N GLY A 135 27.27 -2.68 10.65
CA GLY A 135 28.01 -3.86 10.18
C GLY A 135 27.07 -4.98 9.73
N SER A 136 25.95 -4.59 9.12
CA SER A 136 24.84 -5.47 8.77
C SER A 136 25.19 -6.45 7.66
N SER A 137 24.48 -7.58 7.67
CA SER A 137 24.51 -8.63 6.65
C SER A 137 23.17 -8.79 5.93
N VAL A 138 22.20 -7.89 6.16
CA VAL A 138 20.89 -7.90 5.47
C VAL A 138 21.13 -7.97 3.97
N ARG A 139 20.53 -8.99 3.34
CA ARG A 139 20.56 -9.18 1.89
C ARG A 139 19.47 -8.31 1.26
N VAL A 140 19.80 -7.54 0.23
CA VAL A 140 18.80 -6.77 -0.53
C VAL A 140 18.68 -7.37 -1.92
N VAL A 141 17.45 -7.70 -2.31
CA VAL A 141 17.14 -8.26 -3.62
C VAL A 141 16.21 -7.31 -4.36
N GLU A 142 16.63 -6.92 -5.55
CA GLU A 142 15.79 -6.16 -6.46
C GLU A 142 14.92 -7.10 -7.29
N THR A 143 13.60 -7.09 -7.11
CA THR A 143 12.64 -7.89 -7.88
C THR A 143 11.20 -7.43 -7.67
N ASP A 144 10.26 -7.98 -8.44
CA ASP A 144 8.83 -7.69 -8.33
C ASP A 144 8.20 -8.61 -7.26
N PRO A 145 7.61 -8.07 -6.18
CA PRO A 145 7.02 -8.87 -5.12
C PRO A 145 5.77 -9.67 -5.54
N GLU A 146 5.07 -9.26 -6.59
CA GLU A 146 3.92 -10.02 -7.12
C GLU A 146 4.37 -11.32 -7.83
N THR A 147 5.60 -11.35 -8.31
CA THR A 147 6.16 -12.50 -9.05
C THR A 147 7.51 -12.93 -8.49
N LEU A 148 7.64 -12.96 -7.15
CA LEU A 148 8.89 -13.27 -6.46
C LEU A 148 9.47 -14.61 -6.96
N PRO A 149 10.67 -14.62 -7.59
CA PRO A 149 11.26 -15.85 -8.11
C PRO A 149 11.58 -16.85 -6.98
N VAL A 150 11.36 -18.14 -7.22
CA VAL A 150 11.57 -19.20 -6.21
C VAL A 150 13.05 -19.35 -5.81
N GLU A 151 13.95 -18.90 -6.68
CA GLU A 151 15.39 -18.89 -6.48
C GLU A 151 15.83 -17.84 -5.45
N VAL A 152 14.96 -16.89 -5.09
CA VAL A 152 15.25 -15.92 -4.02
C VAL A 152 15.37 -16.64 -2.67
N GLY A 153 14.55 -17.66 -2.42
CA GLY A 153 14.67 -18.60 -1.31
C GLY A 153 13.40 -18.74 -0.47
N GLU A 154 13.44 -19.61 0.54
CA GLU A 154 12.34 -19.81 1.47
C GLU A 154 12.60 -19.15 2.83
N PHE A 155 11.52 -18.67 3.43
CA PHE A 155 11.54 -17.83 4.63
C PHE A 155 10.66 -18.42 5.72
N ASP A 156 11.08 -18.37 6.98
CA ASP A 156 10.22 -18.72 8.10
C ASP A 156 9.15 -17.64 8.30
N VAL A 157 9.54 -16.37 8.18
CA VAL A 157 8.70 -15.21 8.47
C VAL A 157 8.61 -14.26 7.28
N GLY A 158 7.40 -13.81 6.94
CA GLY A 158 7.17 -12.72 5.99
C GLY A 158 6.71 -11.44 6.69
N VAL A 159 7.22 -10.28 6.30
CA VAL A 159 6.91 -8.98 6.91
C VAL A 159 6.49 -7.95 5.86
N PHE A 160 5.29 -7.39 6.04
CA PHE A 160 4.72 -6.31 5.24
C PHE A 160 4.44 -5.13 6.17
N ALA A 161 5.24 -4.08 6.07
CA ALA A 161 5.26 -2.98 7.03
C ALA A 161 4.80 -1.67 6.38
N SER A 162 3.51 -1.37 6.45
CA SER A 162 2.88 -0.21 5.81
C SER A 162 3.24 -0.10 4.32
N VAL A 163 3.22 -1.23 3.62
CA VAL A 163 3.59 -1.32 2.20
C VAL A 163 2.39 -1.65 1.30
N LEU A 164 1.42 -2.42 1.80
CA LEU A 164 0.29 -2.90 0.99
C LEU A 164 -0.64 -1.76 0.55
N LEU A 165 -0.77 -0.68 1.34
CA LEU A 165 -1.53 0.51 0.96
C LEU A 165 -1.02 1.20 -0.31
N HIS A 166 0.26 1.00 -0.66
CA HIS A 166 0.91 1.59 -1.82
C HIS A 166 0.85 0.69 -3.06
N CYS A 167 0.39 -0.55 -2.92
CA CYS A 167 0.29 -1.50 -4.01
C CYS A 167 -1.08 -1.42 -4.67
N ARG A 168 -1.14 -1.32 -6.02
CA ARG A 168 -2.43 -1.39 -6.73
C ARG A 168 -3.18 -2.69 -6.45
N SER A 169 -2.47 -3.83 -6.38
CA SER A 169 -3.03 -5.11 -5.99
C SER A 169 -2.36 -5.64 -4.71
N PRO A 170 -2.85 -5.28 -3.51
CA PRO A 170 -2.27 -5.80 -2.27
C PRO A 170 -2.38 -7.33 -2.17
N PHE A 171 -3.42 -7.93 -2.77
CA PHE A 171 -3.60 -9.38 -2.77
C PHE A 171 -2.56 -10.09 -3.66
N SER A 172 -2.22 -9.54 -4.83
CA SER A 172 -1.18 -10.13 -5.70
C SER A 172 0.19 -10.13 -5.02
N VAL A 173 0.51 -9.04 -4.31
CA VAL A 173 1.76 -8.94 -3.53
C VAL A 173 1.80 -9.99 -2.42
N LEU A 174 0.70 -10.15 -1.68
CA LEU A 174 0.58 -11.21 -0.68
C LEU A 174 0.73 -12.60 -1.33
N GLU A 175 0.01 -12.90 -2.42
CA GLU A 175 0.08 -14.20 -3.10
C GLU A 175 1.50 -14.53 -3.58
N GLY A 176 2.18 -13.59 -4.25
CA GLY A 176 3.51 -13.77 -4.80
C GLY A 176 4.57 -14.03 -3.72
N CYS A 177 4.54 -13.24 -2.65
CA CYS A 177 5.51 -13.35 -1.56
C CYS A 177 5.24 -14.55 -0.64
N LEU A 178 3.98 -14.78 -0.27
CA LEU A 178 3.63 -15.79 0.74
C LEU A 178 3.77 -17.23 0.24
N ALA A 179 3.91 -17.46 -1.07
CA ALA A 179 4.29 -18.76 -1.60
C ALA A 179 5.65 -19.26 -1.06
N GLN A 180 6.56 -18.35 -0.67
CA GLN A 180 7.90 -18.67 -0.16
C GLN A 180 8.02 -18.50 1.36
N VAL A 181 6.93 -18.22 2.08
CA VAL A 181 6.91 -18.06 3.55
C VAL A 181 6.32 -19.30 4.20
N ARG A 182 7.05 -19.94 5.13
CA ARG A 182 6.72 -21.27 5.67
C ARG A 182 5.92 -21.24 6.96
N GLU A 183 6.12 -20.27 7.85
CA GLU A 183 5.60 -20.36 9.22
C GLU A 183 4.70 -19.20 9.59
N THR A 184 5.21 -17.97 9.56
CA THR A 184 4.52 -16.80 10.13
C THR A 184 4.51 -15.63 9.14
N VAL A 185 3.42 -14.88 9.10
CA VAL A 185 3.34 -13.61 8.40
C VAL A 185 2.95 -12.49 9.37
N ILE A 186 3.58 -11.34 9.21
CA ILE A 186 3.32 -10.11 9.94
C ILE A 186 2.90 -9.05 8.92
N VAL A 187 1.71 -8.49 9.09
CA VAL A 187 1.22 -7.37 8.28
C VAL A 187 0.86 -6.24 9.23
N THR A 188 1.45 -5.08 9.03
CA THR A 188 1.19 -3.88 9.84
C THR A 188 0.80 -2.73 8.93
N ASP A 189 -0.30 -2.05 9.25
CA ASP A 189 -0.85 -0.96 8.44
C ASP A 189 -1.60 0.07 9.32
N LEU A 190 -1.96 1.21 8.73
CA LEU A 190 -2.76 2.25 9.39
C LEU A 190 -4.13 1.71 9.83
N HIS A 191 -4.57 2.08 11.04
CA HIS A 191 -5.86 1.63 11.57
C HIS A 191 -6.92 2.73 11.50
N ASP A 192 -7.97 2.47 10.74
CA ASP A 192 -9.23 3.23 10.75
C ASP A 192 -10.31 2.39 11.44
N SER A 193 -10.62 2.70 12.69
CA SER A 193 -11.65 2.00 13.48
C SER A 193 -13.05 1.99 12.85
N ALA A 194 -13.34 2.91 11.93
CA ALA A 194 -14.62 2.91 11.22
C ALA A 194 -14.76 1.72 10.22
N MET A 195 -13.66 1.00 9.96
CA MET A 195 -13.62 -0.16 9.08
C MET A 195 -13.63 -1.50 9.81
N ASP A 196 -13.65 -1.49 11.14
CA ASP A 196 -13.55 -2.72 11.95
C ASP A 196 -14.79 -3.62 11.78
N GLY A 197 -14.55 -4.94 11.82
CA GLY A 197 -15.60 -5.95 11.79
C GLY A 197 -16.11 -6.32 10.40
N GLN A 198 -15.51 -5.79 9.33
CA GLN A 198 -15.77 -6.17 7.95
C GLN A 198 -14.48 -6.20 7.13
N PRO A 199 -14.29 -7.19 6.25
CA PRO A 199 -13.11 -7.30 5.40
C PRO A 199 -13.16 -6.28 4.25
N VAL A 200 -12.83 -5.03 4.57
CA VAL A 200 -12.88 -3.89 3.64
C VAL A 200 -11.47 -3.49 3.20
N CYS A 201 -11.34 -3.24 1.90
CA CYS A 201 -10.25 -2.50 1.28
C CYS A 201 -10.87 -1.25 0.60
N ARG A 202 -10.60 -0.06 1.15
CA ARG A 202 -11.21 1.20 0.72
C ARG A 202 -10.26 1.94 -0.22
N LEU A 203 -10.74 2.27 -1.43
CA LEU A 203 -10.01 3.11 -2.37
C LEU A 203 -9.87 4.54 -1.81
N LEU A 204 -8.64 5.02 -1.68
CA LEU A 204 -8.31 6.38 -1.21
C LEU A 204 -8.22 7.44 -2.31
N PRO A 205 -7.73 7.14 -3.53
CA PRO A 205 -7.60 8.13 -4.58
C PRO A 205 -8.87 8.92 -4.87
N ASP A 206 -8.74 10.24 -4.83
CA ASP A 206 -9.82 11.20 -5.09
C ASP A 206 -9.30 12.28 -6.05
N VAL A 207 -10.05 12.52 -7.13
CA VAL A 207 -9.77 13.53 -8.15
C VAL A 207 -9.61 14.94 -7.57
N ARG A 208 -10.25 15.24 -6.43
CA ARG A 208 -10.19 16.54 -5.76
C ARG A 208 -8.88 16.76 -5.01
N HIS A 209 -8.31 15.69 -4.45
CA HIS A 209 -7.14 15.74 -3.58
C HIS A 209 -5.85 15.26 -4.28
N LYS A 210 -5.96 14.72 -5.50
CA LYS A 210 -4.82 14.25 -6.32
C LYS A 210 -3.89 13.28 -5.58
N GLN A 211 -4.44 12.42 -4.72
CA GLN A 211 -3.70 11.31 -4.11
C GLN A 211 -3.34 10.30 -5.21
N ILE A 212 -2.04 10.09 -5.45
CA ILE A 212 -1.55 9.20 -6.52
C ILE A 212 -0.53 8.17 -6.06
N ASP A 213 -0.01 8.31 -4.85
CA ASP A 213 1.04 7.49 -4.25
C ASP A 213 0.49 6.48 -3.22
N THR A 214 -0.79 6.55 -2.88
CA THR A 214 -1.44 5.62 -1.96
C THR A 214 -2.80 5.20 -2.50
N TRP A 215 -3.06 3.90 -2.53
CA TRP A 215 -4.26 3.31 -3.10
C TRP A 215 -5.33 3.01 -2.05
N TRP A 216 -4.93 2.47 -0.90
CA TRP A 216 -5.87 1.76 -0.04
C TRP A 216 -5.78 2.20 1.42
N ALA A 217 -6.93 2.25 2.09
CA ALA A 217 -7.02 1.97 3.52
C ALA A 217 -7.48 0.51 3.67
N LEU A 218 -6.79 -0.24 4.52
CA LEU A 218 -7.04 -1.66 4.76
C LEU A 218 -7.64 -1.86 6.14
N SER A 219 -8.70 -2.67 6.25
CA SER A 219 -9.19 -3.13 7.56
C SER A 219 -8.33 -4.29 8.07
N PRO A 220 -8.22 -4.47 9.39
CA PRO A 220 -7.60 -5.68 9.95
C PRO A 220 -8.29 -6.96 9.47
N ASP A 221 -9.62 -6.96 9.37
CA ASP A 221 -10.43 -8.08 8.91
C ASP A 221 -10.13 -8.48 7.45
N PHE A 222 -9.86 -7.50 6.57
CA PHE A 222 -9.46 -7.79 5.20
C PHE A 222 -8.13 -8.55 5.18
N VAL A 223 -7.15 -8.09 5.96
CA VAL A 223 -5.84 -8.73 6.06
C VAL A 223 -5.99 -10.15 6.62
N VAL A 224 -6.74 -10.34 7.71
CA VAL A 224 -7.02 -11.66 8.28
C VAL A 224 -7.65 -12.60 7.24
N GLN A 225 -8.67 -12.13 6.52
CA GLN A 225 -9.36 -12.96 5.53
C GLN A 225 -8.46 -13.30 4.34
N ALA A 226 -7.69 -12.33 3.83
CA ALA A 226 -6.76 -12.53 2.73
C ALA A 226 -5.67 -13.56 3.09
N LEU A 227 -5.08 -13.43 4.27
CA LEU A 227 -4.09 -14.38 4.79
C LEU A 227 -4.69 -15.77 4.99
N GLY A 228 -5.93 -15.86 5.47
CA GLY A 228 -6.67 -17.13 5.60
C GLY A 228 -6.85 -17.85 4.26
N VAL A 229 -7.19 -17.11 3.19
CA VAL A 229 -7.30 -17.67 1.83
C VAL A 229 -5.95 -18.19 1.33
N LEU A 230 -4.84 -17.56 1.73
CA LEU A 230 -3.46 -17.92 1.38
C LEU A 230 -2.83 -18.97 2.33
N GLY A 231 -3.65 -19.63 3.17
CA GLY A 231 -3.21 -20.74 4.02
C GLY A 231 -2.60 -20.34 5.36
N PHE A 232 -2.82 -19.11 5.82
CA PHE A 232 -2.43 -18.60 7.14
C PHE A 232 -3.67 -18.35 8.01
N GLY A 233 -4.36 -19.42 8.41
CA GLY A 233 -5.66 -19.32 9.08
C GLY A 233 -5.65 -19.01 10.59
N ASN A 234 -4.50 -19.07 11.26
CA ASN A 234 -4.40 -18.77 12.69
C ASN A 234 -3.90 -17.34 12.89
N ALA A 235 -4.81 -16.36 12.87
CA ALA A 235 -4.47 -14.95 12.96
C ALA A 235 -4.75 -14.33 14.33
N ARG A 236 -3.90 -13.41 14.76
CA ARG A 236 -4.11 -12.49 15.89
C ARG A 236 -3.95 -11.06 15.40
N VAL A 237 -4.87 -10.20 15.82
CA VAL A 237 -4.84 -8.76 15.54
C VAL A 237 -4.47 -8.00 16.81
N THR A 238 -3.61 -7.00 16.70
CA THR A 238 -3.35 -6.03 17.76
C THR A 238 -3.36 -4.62 17.20
N THR A 239 -4.01 -3.69 17.90
CA THR A 239 -3.98 -2.25 17.60
C THR A 239 -2.95 -1.58 18.49
N HIS A 240 -2.19 -0.64 17.93
CA HIS A 240 -1.15 0.10 18.63
C HIS A 240 -0.97 1.50 18.03
N HIS A 241 -0.06 2.30 18.58
CA HIS A 241 0.27 3.60 18.02
C HIS A 241 1.76 3.71 17.73
N GLN A 242 2.08 4.46 16.69
CA GLN A 242 3.45 4.83 16.34
C GLN A 242 3.58 6.34 16.22
N LYS A 243 4.72 6.87 16.62
CA LYS A 243 4.95 8.30 16.58
C LYS A 243 5.36 8.72 15.18
N ARG A 244 4.61 9.65 14.59
CA ARG A 244 5.06 10.40 13.42
C ARG A 244 5.86 11.59 13.91
N ASP A 245 7.14 11.63 13.57
CA ASP A 245 8.12 12.48 14.25
C ASP A 245 8.08 13.93 13.77
N ILE A 246 7.51 14.19 12.58
CA ILE A 246 7.38 15.55 12.03
C ILE A 246 6.43 16.44 12.83
N ASP A 247 5.35 15.87 13.36
CA ASP A 247 4.29 16.58 14.07
C ASP A 247 4.03 16.02 15.48
N GLY A 248 4.75 14.96 15.86
CA GLY A 248 4.66 14.31 17.16
C GLY A 248 3.36 13.53 17.38
N GLN A 249 2.54 13.34 16.34
CA GLN A 249 1.27 12.64 16.48
C GLN A 249 1.48 11.14 16.68
N MET A 250 0.70 10.55 17.58
CA MET A 250 0.60 9.11 17.75
C MET A 250 -0.46 8.58 16.79
N ILE A 251 -0.01 7.89 15.74
CA ILE A 251 -0.88 7.40 14.67
C ILE A 251 -1.36 6.00 15.02
N PRO A 252 -2.66 5.71 14.94
CA PRO A 252 -3.19 4.37 15.17
C PRO A 252 -2.82 3.44 14.02
N LEU A 253 -2.27 2.28 14.36
CA LEU A 253 -1.92 1.19 13.46
C LEU A 253 -2.49 -0.12 13.99
N PHE A 254 -2.63 -1.09 13.10
CA PHE A 254 -2.89 -2.48 13.47
C PHE A 254 -1.76 -3.37 12.98
N THR A 255 -1.57 -4.50 13.66
CA THR A 255 -0.68 -5.57 13.25
C THR A 255 -1.44 -6.88 13.29
N VAL A 256 -1.44 -7.60 12.17
CA VAL A 256 -1.92 -8.97 12.04
C VAL A 256 -0.72 -9.90 12.02
N VAL A 257 -0.69 -10.85 12.94
CA VAL A 257 0.23 -11.99 12.92
C VAL A 257 -0.56 -13.23 12.61
N ALA A 258 -0.20 -13.96 11.54
CA ALA A 258 -0.86 -15.21 11.20
C ALA A 258 0.14 -16.34 10.97
N THR A 259 -0.23 -17.57 11.36
CA THR A 259 0.61 -18.76 11.14
C THR A 259 0.03 -19.68 10.08
N ARG A 260 0.92 -20.30 9.30
CA ARG A 260 0.57 -21.23 8.24
C ARG A 260 -0.07 -22.48 8.85
N ASN A 261 -1.28 -22.80 8.38
CA ASN A 261 -2.00 -24.01 8.76
C ASN A 261 -2.25 -24.96 7.57
N VAL A 262 -2.01 -24.51 6.33
CA VAL A 262 -2.06 -25.33 5.12
C VAL A 262 -0.89 -24.96 4.19
N PRO A 263 -0.18 -25.94 3.56
CA PRO A 263 0.80 -25.64 2.52
C PRO A 263 0.15 -24.93 1.32
N MET A 264 0.76 -23.86 0.82
CA MET A 264 0.33 -23.25 -0.44
C MET A 264 0.87 -24.05 -1.64
N PRO A 265 0.05 -24.34 -2.67
CA PRO A 265 0.59 -24.77 -3.95
C PRO A 265 1.43 -23.63 -4.57
N PRO A 266 2.40 -23.94 -5.45
CA PRO A 266 3.18 -22.91 -6.13
C PRO A 266 2.25 -21.92 -6.87
N PRO A 267 2.64 -20.63 -6.98
CA PRO A 267 1.81 -19.60 -7.59
C PRO A 267 1.40 -20.04 -9.00
N ARG A 268 0.14 -19.79 -9.36
CA ARG A 268 -0.37 -20.16 -10.69
C ARG A 268 0.48 -19.46 -11.74
N LYS A 269 1.18 -20.23 -12.58
CA LYS A 269 1.82 -19.68 -13.78
C LYS A 269 0.76 -18.92 -14.56
N VAL A 270 0.96 -17.63 -14.77
CA VAL A 270 0.15 -16.84 -15.70
C VAL A 270 0.25 -17.55 -17.05
N THR A 271 -0.80 -18.27 -17.41
CA THR A 271 -0.89 -18.91 -18.71
C THR A 271 -1.22 -17.80 -19.68
N VAL A 272 -0.20 -17.23 -20.31
CA VAL A 272 -0.40 -16.47 -21.54
C VAL A 272 -1.12 -17.43 -22.50
N ARG A 273 -2.38 -17.16 -22.82
CA ARG A 273 -3.03 -17.83 -23.95
C ARG A 273 -2.19 -17.49 -25.17
N ASN A 274 -1.38 -18.43 -25.64
CA ASN A 274 -0.74 -18.34 -26.93
C ASN A 274 -1.85 -18.31 -27.99
N GLU A 275 -2.17 -17.12 -28.52
CA GLU A 275 -2.92 -16.98 -29.78
C GLU A 275 -2.06 -17.33 -31.01
N ALA A 276 -1.10 -18.23 -30.87
CA ALA A 276 -0.20 -18.67 -31.92
C ALA A 276 -0.19 -20.20 -32.00
N SER A 277 -1.32 -20.79 -32.40
CA SER A 277 -1.39 -22.01 -33.23
C SER A 277 -2.85 -22.37 -33.50
N ALA A 278 -3.47 -21.65 -34.42
CA ALA A 278 -4.63 -22.16 -35.13
C ALA A 278 -4.50 -21.72 -36.59
N ALA A 279 -4.08 -22.65 -37.46
CA ALA A 279 -4.23 -22.47 -38.89
C ALA A 279 -5.70 -22.13 -39.19
N PRO A 280 -5.99 -21.20 -40.11
CA PRO A 280 -7.37 -20.81 -40.40
C PRO A 280 -8.10 -22.02 -40.96
N LYS A 281 -9.10 -22.52 -40.22
CA LYS A 281 -10.07 -23.47 -40.78
C LYS A 281 -10.87 -22.75 -41.88
N PRO A 282 -11.11 -23.37 -43.04
CA PRO A 282 -11.93 -22.76 -44.09
C PRO A 282 -13.34 -22.48 -43.54
N GLN A 283 -13.78 -21.24 -43.70
CA GLN A 283 -15.14 -20.81 -43.35
C GLN A 283 -16.16 -21.51 -44.27
N PRO A 284 -17.25 -22.07 -43.73
CA PRO A 284 -18.37 -22.48 -44.57
C PRO A 284 -19.06 -21.23 -45.16
N ALA A 285 -19.49 -21.34 -46.40
CA ALA A 285 -20.13 -20.26 -47.16
C ALA A 285 -21.32 -19.64 -46.41
N MET A 286 -21.34 -18.31 -46.37
CA MET A 286 -22.44 -17.51 -45.81
C MET A 286 -23.75 -17.77 -46.57
N PRO A 287 -24.87 -18.06 -45.88
CA PRO A 287 -26.18 -17.95 -46.51
C PRO A 287 -26.53 -16.47 -46.76
N SER A 288 -27.30 -16.25 -47.83
CA SER A 288 -27.72 -14.93 -48.32
C SER A 288 -28.44 -14.07 -47.26
N PRO A 289 -28.34 -12.74 -47.32
CA PRO A 289 -28.85 -11.86 -46.27
C PRO A 289 -30.38 -11.88 -46.22
N VAL A 290 -30.93 -12.39 -45.13
CA VAL A 290 -32.33 -12.16 -44.76
C VAL A 290 -32.42 -10.79 -44.12
N SER A 291 -33.29 -9.94 -44.67
CA SER A 291 -33.62 -8.60 -44.19
C SER A 291 -34.12 -8.63 -42.74
N LEU A 292 -33.30 -8.15 -41.81
CA LEU A 292 -33.73 -7.83 -40.44
C LEU A 292 -34.03 -6.33 -40.37
N ALA A 293 -35.31 -6.01 -40.21
CA ALA A 293 -35.80 -4.66 -39.99
C ALA A 293 -35.06 -4.02 -38.79
N ARG A 294 -34.58 -2.79 -39.00
CA ARG A 294 -34.02 -1.93 -37.95
C ARG A 294 -35.04 -1.72 -36.83
N SER A 295 -34.83 -2.36 -35.69
CA SER A 295 -35.46 -1.93 -34.45
C SER A 295 -34.68 -0.73 -33.92
N VAL A 296 -35.23 0.46 -34.15
CA VAL A 296 -34.76 1.71 -33.55
C VAL A 296 -35.10 1.65 -32.06
N ILE A 297 -34.09 1.55 -31.20
CA ILE A 297 -34.25 1.81 -29.77
C ILE A 297 -34.50 3.31 -29.63
N THR A 298 -35.76 3.69 -29.43
CA THR A 298 -36.13 5.05 -29.04
C THR A 298 -35.84 5.21 -27.54
N GLN A 299 -34.87 6.05 -27.20
CA GLN A 299 -34.71 6.51 -25.82
C GLN A 299 -35.92 7.38 -25.48
N ARG A 300 -36.67 6.98 -24.43
CA ARG A 300 -37.79 7.75 -23.90
C ARG A 300 -37.24 8.90 -23.04
N PRO A 301 -37.66 10.16 -23.25
CA PRO A 301 -37.31 11.26 -22.34
C PRO A 301 -37.88 11.04 -20.94
N LEU A 302 -37.11 11.41 -19.91
CA LEU A 302 -37.57 11.49 -18.52
C LEU A 302 -38.73 12.51 -18.40
N PRO A 303 -39.79 12.21 -17.62
CA PRO A 303 -40.85 13.18 -17.37
C PRO A 303 -40.34 14.35 -16.51
N PRO A 304 -40.87 15.57 -16.70
CA PRO A 304 -40.50 16.72 -15.88
C PRO A 304 -40.99 16.56 -14.44
N ALA A 305 -40.17 16.99 -13.48
CA ALA A 305 -40.51 17.01 -12.06
C ALA A 305 -41.68 17.98 -11.80
N PRO A 306 -42.66 17.62 -10.95
CA PRO A 306 -43.74 18.53 -10.58
C PRO A 306 -43.22 19.67 -9.69
N PRO A 307 -43.83 20.88 -9.77
CA PRO A 307 -43.44 22.02 -8.95
C PRO A 307 -43.73 21.76 -7.47
N ALA A 308 -42.77 22.09 -6.61
CA ALA A 308 -42.93 22.00 -5.16
C ALA A 308 -44.04 22.96 -4.69
N GLN A 309 -45.15 22.39 -4.19
CA GLN A 309 -46.12 23.15 -3.41
C GLN A 309 -45.52 23.39 -2.02
N LEU A 310 -45.23 24.66 -1.69
CA LEU A 310 -45.00 25.07 -0.31
C LEU A 310 -46.31 24.87 0.48
N GLN A 311 -46.42 23.75 1.17
CA GLN A 311 -47.38 23.61 2.26
C GLN A 311 -46.70 24.04 3.57
N LEU A 312 -47.20 25.14 4.15
CA LEU A 312 -46.91 25.57 5.51
C LEU A 312 -47.32 24.44 6.48
N GLN A 313 -46.37 23.89 7.22
CA GLN A 313 -46.63 22.99 8.35
C GLN A 313 -46.26 23.64 9.69
N PRO A 314 -46.92 23.24 10.79
CA PRO A 314 -47.07 24.05 12.00
C PRO A 314 -45.82 24.01 12.90
N GLN A 315 -45.59 25.12 13.61
CA GLN A 315 -44.56 25.24 14.65
C GLN A 315 -44.79 24.23 15.79
N PRO A 316 -43.78 23.42 16.19
CA PRO A 316 -43.87 22.60 17.39
C PRO A 316 -43.31 23.34 18.62
N GLY A 317 -44.01 23.21 19.76
CA GLY A 317 -43.65 23.78 21.06
C GLY A 317 -42.44 23.09 21.74
N PRO A 318 -41.97 23.64 22.87
CA PRO A 318 -40.70 23.24 23.47
C PRO A 318 -40.85 21.98 24.33
N GLY A 319 -40.04 20.95 24.05
CA GLY A 319 -39.77 19.85 24.99
C GLY A 319 -39.89 18.43 24.44
N SER A 320 -38.94 17.99 23.62
CA SER A 320 -38.53 16.58 23.45
C SER A 320 -37.29 16.51 22.54
N PRO A 321 -36.19 15.83 22.90
CA PRO A 321 -35.03 15.69 22.01
C PRO A 321 -35.26 14.59 20.97
N ASP A 322 -35.33 14.97 19.70
CA ASP A 322 -35.40 14.10 18.52
C ASP A 322 -33.96 13.69 18.08
N PRO A 323 -33.61 12.40 17.96
CA PRO A 323 -32.22 11.95 17.72
C PRO A 323 -31.69 12.24 16.31
N LEU A 324 -32.51 12.74 15.38
CA LEU A 324 -32.12 12.90 13.97
C LEU A 324 -31.74 14.32 13.56
N ARG A 325 -31.74 15.30 14.48
CA ARG A 325 -31.30 16.68 14.19
C ARG A 325 -29.83 16.98 14.45
N GLY A 326 -29.06 16.06 15.03
CA GLY A 326 -27.61 16.20 15.24
C GLY A 326 -26.76 15.83 14.03
N LEU A 327 -27.33 15.23 12.98
CA LEU A 327 -26.57 14.58 11.91
C LEU A 327 -26.40 15.41 10.63
N LEU A 328 -26.90 16.66 10.58
CA LEU A 328 -26.85 17.50 9.37
C LEU A 328 -26.32 18.92 9.59
N ALA A 329 -25.78 19.23 10.78
CA ALA A 329 -25.24 20.57 11.08
C ALA A 329 -23.71 20.61 11.28
N ALA A 330 -22.99 19.50 11.10
CA ALA A 330 -21.54 19.41 11.38
C ALA A 330 -20.67 19.34 10.12
N THR A 331 -21.21 19.63 8.95
CA THR A 331 -20.46 19.58 7.68
C THR A 331 -20.86 20.76 6.83
N TRP A 332 -20.08 21.85 6.81
CA TRP A 332 -19.77 22.52 5.54
C TRP A 332 -18.71 23.63 5.58
N ASP A 333 -18.60 24.45 6.62
CA ASP A 333 -17.90 25.74 6.46
C ASP A 333 -16.44 25.81 6.95
N GLY A 334 -15.88 24.74 7.54
CA GLY A 334 -14.51 24.76 8.10
C GLY A 334 -13.36 24.43 7.12
N LEU A 335 -13.66 24.10 5.86
CA LEU A 335 -12.74 23.37 4.97
C LEU A 335 -12.14 24.20 3.81
N LEU A 336 -12.49 25.48 3.66
CA LEU A 336 -12.30 26.21 2.39
C LEU A 336 -11.43 27.48 2.43
N GLY A 337 -10.36 27.55 3.21
CA GLY A 337 -9.52 28.75 3.11
C GLY A 337 -8.07 28.61 3.51
N VAL A 338 -7.19 28.14 2.60
CA VAL A 338 -5.84 28.67 2.30
C VAL A 338 -5.36 28.07 0.96
N PRO A 339 -4.78 28.84 0.01
CA PRO A 339 -4.32 28.34 -1.29
C PRO A 339 -3.02 27.50 -1.19
N GLN A 340 -3.02 26.28 -1.73
CA GLN A 340 -1.80 25.48 -1.90
C GLN A 340 -1.16 25.66 -3.29
N ARG A 341 0.17 25.74 -3.31
CA ARG A 341 0.99 25.93 -4.51
C ARG A 341 0.94 24.69 -5.40
N LEU A 342 0.59 24.91 -6.66
CA LEU A 342 0.56 23.92 -7.74
C LEU A 342 1.96 23.31 -8.00
N GLY A 343 2.03 21.99 -8.15
CA GLY A 343 3.05 21.32 -8.97
C GLY A 343 4.38 20.91 -8.30
N ARG A 344 4.41 20.59 -7.01
CA ARG A 344 5.54 19.87 -6.40
C ARG A 344 5.10 18.48 -5.94
N PRO A 345 5.98 17.46 -5.98
CA PRO A 345 5.67 16.16 -5.39
C PRO A 345 5.39 16.36 -3.91
N SER A 346 4.28 15.80 -3.46
CA SER A 346 4.10 15.44 -2.06
C SER A 346 5.23 14.48 -1.71
N GLY A 347 6.25 14.92 -0.96
CA GLY A 347 7.28 13.98 -0.51
C GLY A 347 6.66 12.97 0.44
N TRP A 348 6.53 11.69 0.07
CA TRP A 348 6.05 10.60 0.96
C TRP A 348 4.72 10.82 1.72
N TRP A 349 3.98 11.90 1.47
CA TRP A 349 2.85 12.30 2.29
C TRP A 349 1.55 11.61 1.85
N GLY A 350 1.10 10.66 2.67
CA GLY A 350 -0.31 10.49 2.96
C GLY A 350 -0.86 11.69 3.74
N HIS A 351 -0.93 12.87 3.13
CA HIS A 351 -1.63 14.02 3.71
C HIS A 351 -3.13 13.72 3.77
N VAL A 352 -3.60 13.26 4.93
CA VAL A 352 -4.95 13.58 5.39
C VAL A 352 -4.86 14.97 6.05
N PRO A 353 -5.47 16.04 5.50
CA PRO A 353 -5.37 17.36 6.10
C PRO A 353 -6.49 17.53 7.14
N PHE A 354 -6.17 17.89 8.39
CA PHE A 354 -7.16 18.53 9.27
C PHE A 354 -6.53 19.60 10.15
N GLY A 355 -7.34 20.63 10.42
CA GLY A 355 -6.93 21.99 10.74
C GLY A 355 -6.47 22.23 12.19
N ASN A 356 -5.81 23.37 12.36
CA ASN A 356 -5.51 23.95 13.66
C ASN A 356 -6.79 24.11 14.50
N LEU A 357 -6.84 23.44 15.65
CA LEU A 357 -7.69 23.87 16.75
C LEU A 357 -6.85 24.62 17.76
N SER A 358 -7.24 25.89 17.92
CA SER A 358 -6.69 26.91 18.78
C SER A 358 -6.59 26.48 20.24
N GLN A 359 -5.59 27.04 20.93
CA GLN A 359 -5.46 26.99 22.37
C GLN A 359 -6.71 27.57 23.07
N PRO A 360 -7.08 27.06 24.27
CA PRO A 360 -7.96 27.80 25.15
C PRO A 360 -7.20 28.97 25.78
N HIS A 361 -7.77 30.16 25.64
CA HIS A 361 -7.50 31.29 26.52
C HIS A 361 -7.97 30.94 27.94
N ASP A 362 -7.08 31.16 28.91
CA ASP A 362 -7.40 31.95 30.09
C ASP A 362 -6.65 33.28 29.98
#